data_AF-A0A0P4ZTW7-F1
#
_entry.id   AF-A0A0P4ZTW7-F1
#
_cell.length_a   1.000
_cell.length_b   1.000
_cell.length_c   1.000
_cell.angle_alpha   90.00
_cell.angle_beta   90.00
_cell.angle_gamma   90.00
#
_symmetry.space_group_name_H-M   'P 1'
#
loop_
_entity.id
_entity.type
_entity.pdbx_description
1 polymer ?
#
loop_
_entity_poly.entity_id
_entity_poly.type
_entity_poly.pdbx_seq_one_letter_code
_entity_poly.pdbx_strand_id
1 'polypeptide(L)'
;MAVNVYSTSVTTENLSRHDMLAWVNDCLMSNLTKIEEMCTGAAYCQFMDMLFPGSMMVKKVKYKTNLEHEYIQNFKLLQGSFKKMNVDKIIPIDKLVKGRFQDNFEFVQWFKKFFDANYQGQDMDGYNALEVRGGEQLGWGTGANAPRSTHPPITPATAPRAPPQALARPQGTINLILLPPILQLLPLLFISILTVDFCFMLLDVLCCSELLPNSVLSTSLTHQYF
;
A
#
# COMPACT_ATOMS: atom_id res chain seq x y z
N MET A 1 -1.16 24.35 -7.89
CA MET A 1 -0.48 23.82 -6.68
C MET A 1 -1.48 22.98 -5.91
N ALA A 2 -1.04 21.95 -5.22
CA ALA A 2 -1.92 21.10 -4.42
C ALA A 2 -2.22 21.73 -3.05
N VAL A 3 -3.40 21.44 -2.51
CA VAL A 3 -3.79 21.70 -1.12
C VAL A 3 -3.16 20.61 -0.24
N ASN A 4 -2.34 21.02 0.72
CA ASN A 4 -1.71 20.11 1.67
C ASN A 4 -2.67 19.77 2.82
N VAL A 5 -2.56 18.54 3.31
CA VAL A 5 -3.32 18.05 4.46
C VAL A 5 -2.39 17.45 5.51
N TYR A 6 -2.69 17.71 6.79
CA TYR A 6 -1.91 17.25 7.93
C TYR A 6 -2.78 16.35 8.81
N SER A 7 -2.18 15.33 9.41
CA SER A 7 -2.86 14.48 10.38
C SER A 7 -3.00 15.23 11.70
N THR A 8 -4.15 15.83 11.97
CA THR A 8 -4.53 16.30 13.30
C THR A 8 -5.41 15.24 13.96
N SER A 9 -5.25 15.05 15.28
CA SER A 9 -6.01 14.07 16.08
C SER A 9 -7.53 14.30 16.06
N VAL A 10 -7.97 15.41 15.48
CA VAL A 10 -9.36 15.81 15.26
C VAL A 10 -9.65 15.78 13.76
N THR A 11 -9.86 14.59 13.18
CA THR A 11 -10.45 14.44 11.84
C THR A 11 -11.39 13.24 11.85
N THR A 12 -12.68 13.48 11.65
CA THR A 12 -13.78 12.61 12.10
C THR A 12 -14.00 11.34 11.26
N GLU A 13 -13.33 11.13 10.11
CA GLU A 13 -13.70 10.00 9.23
C GLU A 13 -12.46 9.30 8.64
N ASN A 14 -11.87 8.40 9.42
CA ASN A 14 -10.92 7.42 8.92
C ASN A 14 -11.69 6.25 8.31
N LEU A 15 -11.54 5.99 7.02
CA LEU A 15 -12.18 4.86 6.34
C LEU A 15 -11.70 3.52 6.89
N SER A 16 -12.60 2.54 6.93
CA SER A 16 -12.22 1.16 7.22
C SER A 16 -11.37 0.58 6.08
N ARG A 17 -10.71 -0.53 6.33
CA ARG A 17 -9.92 -1.26 5.31
C ARG A 17 -10.74 -1.61 4.07
N HIS A 18 -11.99 -2.07 4.27
CA HIS A 18 -12.85 -2.50 3.17
C HIS A 18 -13.32 -1.32 2.34
N ASP A 19 -13.73 -0.23 3.00
CA ASP A 19 -14.18 0.98 2.31
C ASP A 19 -13.03 1.65 1.57
N MET A 20 -11.82 1.60 2.13
CA MET A 20 -10.62 2.09 1.47
C MET A 20 -10.33 1.32 0.18
N LEU A 21 -10.41 -0.01 0.21
CA LEU A 21 -10.20 -0.83 -0.99
C LEU A 21 -11.31 -0.62 -2.01
N ALA A 22 -12.57 -0.53 -1.58
CA ALA A 22 -13.71 -0.23 -2.44
C ALA A 22 -13.48 1.11 -3.17
N TRP A 23 -13.14 2.17 -2.44
CA TRP A 23 -12.82 3.47 -3.01
C TRP A 23 -11.71 3.42 -4.07
N VAL A 24 -10.60 2.73 -3.78
CA VAL A 24 -9.50 2.60 -4.75
C VAL A 24 -9.95 1.85 -6.00
N ASN A 25 -10.68 0.75 -5.82
CA ASN A 25 -11.14 -0.08 -6.92
C ASN A 25 -12.16 0.63 -7.80
N ASP A 26 -13.07 1.40 -7.20
CA ASP A 26 -14.08 2.17 -7.92
C ASP A 26 -13.42 3.31 -8.73
N CYS A 27 -12.46 4.04 -8.15
CA CYS A 27 -11.80 5.15 -8.84
C CYS A 27 -10.87 4.70 -9.96
N LEU A 28 -10.17 3.57 -9.78
CA LEU A 28 -9.13 3.13 -10.72
C LEU A 28 -9.54 1.93 -11.58
N MET A 29 -10.79 1.46 -11.49
CA MET A 29 -11.25 0.24 -12.17
C MET A 29 -10.27 -0.93 -11.91
N SER A 30 -9.93 -1.16 -10.65
CA SER A 30 -8.99 -2.20 -10.21
C SER A 30 -9.68 -3.29 -9.39
N ASN A 31 -8.95 -4.37 -9.10
CA ASN A 31 -9.43 -5.50 -8.31
C ASN A 31 -8.48 -5.82 -7.16
N LEU A 32 -8.03 -4.78 -6.43
CA LEU A 32 -7.17 -4.96 -5.27
C LEU A 32 -7.95 -5.61 -4.13
N THR A 33 -7.35 -6.63 -3.52
CA THR A 33 -7.97 -7.40 -2.43
C THR A 33 -7.34 -7.10 -1.08
N LYS A 34 -6.11 -6.55 -1.10
CA LYS A 34 -5.32 -6.25 0.10
C LYS A 34 -4.75 -4.84 0.00
N ILE A 35 -4.73 -4.12 1.12
CA ILE A 35 -4.11 -2.78 1.20
C ILE A 35 -2.61 -2.86 0.89
N GLU A 36 -1.99 -3.98 1.23
CA GLU A 36 -0.59 -4.27 0.95
C GLU A 36 -0.25 -4.21 -0.54
N GLU A 37 -1.21 -4.42 -1.45
CA GLU A 37 -0.99 -4.31 -2.91
C GLU A 37 -0.72 -2.87 -3.36
N MET A 38 -1.08 -1.88 -2.53
CA MET A 38 -0.74 -0.46 -2.74
C MET A 38 0.78 -0.21 -2.61
N CYS A 39 1.55 -1.16 -2.08
CA CYS A 39 3.01 -1.07 -1.97
C CYS A 39 3.72 -0.99 -3.33
N THR A 40 3.03 -1.34 -4.41
CA THR A 40 3.54 -1.20 -5.78
C THR A 40 3.78 0.26 -6.17
N GLY A 41 3.11 1.21 -5.50
CA GLY A 41 3.17 2.64 -5.81
C GLY A 41 2.38 3.06 -7.05
N ALA A 42 1.88 2.09 -7.85
CA ALA A 42 1.26 2.35 -9.14
C ALA A 42 -0.13 3.02 -9.01
N ALA A 43 -0.90 2.67 -7.97
CA ALA A 43 -2.20 3.30 -7.67
C ALA A 43 -2.03 4.81 -7.45
N TYR A 44 -1.10 5.19 -6.56
CA TYR A 44 -0.84 6.59 -6.22
C TYR A 44 -0.37 7.39 -7.43
N CYS A 45 0.41 6.77 -8.31
CA CYS A 45 0.82 7.40 -9.56
C CYS A 45 -0.36 7.76 -10.46
N GLN A 46 -1.37 6.88 -10.56
CA GLN A 46 -2.59 7.20 -11.31
C GLN A 46 -3.47 8.22 -10.63
N PHE A 47 -3.63 8.15 -9.30
CA PHE A 47 -4.38 9.19 -8.59
C PHE A 47 -3.78 10.58 -8.79
N MET A 48 -2.45 10.70 -8.81
CA MET A 48 -1.79 11.98 -9.09
C MET A 48 -1.99 12.45 -10.54
N ASP A 49 -2.09 11.54 -11.50
CA ASP A 49 -2.42 11.89 -12.88
C ASP A 49 -3.86 12.38 -13.01
N MET A 50 -4.79 11.72 -12.30
CA MET A 50 -6.21 12.10 -12.21
C MET A 50 -6.39 13.47 -11.55
N LEU A 51 -5.73 13.72 -10.40
CA LEU A 51 -5.82 15.00 -9.69
C LEU A 51 -5.15 16.15 -10.43
N PHE A 52 -3.97 15.87 -11.02
CA PHE A 52 -3.13 16.89 -11.64
C PHE A 52 -2.54 16.37 -12.95
N PRO A 53 -3.31 16.46 -14.06
CA PRO A 53 -2.86 16.00 -15.37
C PRO A 53 -1.52 16.63 -15.76
N GLY A 54 -0.59 15.81 -16.27
CA GLY A 54 0.75 16.25 -16.68
C GLY A 54 1.76 16.38 -15.54
N SER A 55 1.35 16.23 -14.27
CA SER A 55 2.29 16.15 -13.14
C SER A 55 3.09 14.84 -13.17
N MET A 56 2.46 13.75 -13.63
CA MET A 56 2.98 12.38 -13.64
C MET A 56 3.50 11.95 -15.02
N MET A 57 4.49 11.06 -15.00
CA MET A 57 4.99 10.39 -16.21
C MET A 57 4.37 8.99 -16.32
N VAL A 58 3.07 8.92 -16.61
CA VAL A 58 2.29 7.67 -16.60
C VAL A 58 2.93 6.53 -17.40
N LYS A 59 3.54 6.83 -18.56
CA LYS A 59 4.23 5.85 -19.41
C LYS A 59 5.41 5.12 -18.74
N LYS A 60 5.97 5.66 -17.66
CA LYS A 60 7.09 5.06 -16.92
C LYS A 60 6.63 4.22 -15.73
N VAL A 61 5.36 4.27 -15.38
CA VAL A 61 4.81 3.54 -14.23
C VAL A 61 4.73 2.06 -14.57
N LYS A 62 5.12 1.21 -13.62
CA LYS A 62 4.97 -0.25 -13.69
C LYS A 62 3.68 -0.63 -12.97
N TYR A 63 2.61 -0.92 -13.71
CA TYR A 63 1.28 -1.15 -13.15
C TYR A 63 1.11 -2.53 -12.52
N LYS A 64 1.74 -3.55 -13.11
CA LYS A 64 1.72 -4.93 -12.60
C LYS A 64 3.13 -5.48 -12.42
N THR A 65 3.58 -5.61 -11.17
CA THR A 65 4.91 -6.14 -10.86
C THR A 65 5.00 -6.77 -9.46
N ASN A 66 6.02 -7.61 -9.25
CA ASN A 66 6.37 -8.20 -7.96
C ASN A 66 7.76 -7.77 -7.45
N LEU A 67 8.45 -6.93 -8.22
CA LEU A 67 9.85 -6.63 -7.97
C LEU A 67 9.96 -5.36 -7.14
N GLU A 68 10.55 -5.46 -5.94
CA GLU A 68 10.67 -4.33 -5.00
C GLU A 68 11.39 -3.13 -5.63
N HIS A 69 12.40 -3.37 -6.48
CA HIS A 69 13.10 -2.29 -7.17
C HIS A 69 12.22 -1.53 -8.16
N GLU A 70 11.19 -2.16 -8.74
CA GLU A 70 10.20 -1.50 -9.58
C GLU A 70 9.20 -0.68 -8.74
N TYR A 71 8.87 -1.15 -7.53
CA TYR A 71 8.05 -0.35 -6.59
C TYR A 71 8.76 0.94 -6.19
N ILE A 72 10.06 0.85 -5.89
CA ILE A 72 10.89 2.01 -5.58
C ILE A 72 10.88 2.99 -6.76
N GLN A 73 10.99 2.52 -8.00
CA GLN A 73 10.90 3.38 -9.20
C GLN A 73 9.55 4.10 -9.28
N ASN A 74 8.44 3.39 -9.06
CA ASN A 74 7.10 4.00 -9.02
C ASN A 74 6.99 5.08 -7.93
N PHE A 75 7.46 4.82 -6.71
CA PHE A 75 7.44 5.82 -5.64
C PHE A 75 8.37 7.01 -5.91
N LYS A 76 9.46 6.84 -6.66
CA LYS A 76 10.30 7.96 -7.10
C LYS A 76 9.59 8.84 -8.13
N LEU A 77 8.80 8.24 -9.02
CA LEU A 77 7.91 9.01 -9.92
C LEU A 77 6.88 9.81 -9.10
N LEU A 78 6.28 9.18 -8.09
CA LEU A 78 5.33 9.84 -7.18
C LEU A 78 5.98 11.02 -6.43
N GLN A 79 7.16 10.84 -5.85
CA GLN A 79 7.95 11.91 -5.22
C GLN A 79 8.20 13.08 -6.20
N GLY A 80 8.52 12.77 -7.46
CA GLY A 80 8.70 13.77 -8.51
C GLY A 80 7.44 14.61 -8.74
N SER A 81 6.26 14.00 -8.76
CA SER A 81 5.00 14.74 -8.90
C SER A 81 4.63 15.53 -7.64
N PHE A 82 4.85 14.97 -6.44
CA PHE A 82 4.67 15.70 -5.18
C PHE A 82 5.50 16.99 -5.17
N LYS A 83 6.77 16.90 -5.60
CA LYS A 83 7.64 18.08 -5.72
C LYS A 83 7.12 19.10 -6.74
N LYS A 84 6.62 18.68 -7.90
CA LYS A 84 6.04 19.59 -8.91
C LYS A 84 4.79 20.32 -8.39
N MET A 85 4.00 19.63 -7.57
CA MET A 85 2.73 20.16 -7.05
C MET A 85 2.87 20.85 -5.68
N ASN A 86 4.08 20.90 -5.11
CA ASN A 86 4.41 21.40 -3.78
C ASN A 86 3.62 20.70 -2.66
N VAL A 87 3.62 19.36 -2.71
CA VAL A 87 3.09 18.51 -1.64
C VAL A 87 4.19 18.28 -0.60
N ASP A 88 3.96 18.70 0.65
CA ASP A 88 4.97 18.67 1.72
C ASP A 88 5.14 17.28 2.35
N LYS A 89 4.21 16.36 2.09
CA LYS A 89 4.21 15.03 2.70
C LYS A 89 5.40 14.21 2.23
N ILE A 90 6.24 13.81 3.18
CA ILE A 90 7.31 12.86 2.97
C ILE A 90 6.71 11.46 2.75
N ILE A 91 7.11 10.82 1.66
CA ILE A 91 6.72 9.44 1.33
C ILE A 91 7.73 8.48 1.97
N PRO A 92 7.33 7.62 2.94
CA PRO A 92 8.23 6.69 3.60
C PRO A 92 8.49 5.44 2.73
N ILE A 93 9.17 5.62 1.59
CA ILE A 93 9.36 4.60 0.55
C ILE A 93 9.87 3.27 1.13
N ASP A 94 10.92 3.32 1.96
CA ASP A 94 11.56 2.12 2.51
C ASP A 94 10.62 1.24 3.34
N LYS A 95 9.58 1.86 3.94
CA LYS A 95 8.55 1.16 4.70
C LYS A 95 7.43 0.64 3.80
N LEU A 96 6.98 1.46 2.86
CA LEU A 96 5.86 1.14 1.98
C LEU A 96 6.17 -0.04 1.07
N VAL A 97 7.33 -0.05 0.42
CA VAL A 97 7.72 -1.08 -0.56
C VAL A 97 7.86 -2.48 0.05
N LYS A 98 7.98 -2.57 1.37
CA LYS A 98 7.99 -3.84 2.11
C LYS A 98 6.62 -4.51 2.20
N GLY A 99 5.55 -3.83 1.75
CA GLY A 99 4.20 -4.38 1.75
C GLY A 99 3.63 -4.59 3.16
N ARG A 100 4.13 -3.89 4.18
CA ARG A 100 3.60 -4.00 5.54
C ARG A 100 2.26 -3.26 5.65
N PHE A 101 1.25 -3.94 6.21
CA PHE A 101 -0.11 -3.41 6.32
C PHE A 101 -0.17 -2.06 7.04
N GLN A 102 0.46 -1.94 8.21
CA GLN A 102 0.37 -0.73 9.04
C GLN A 102 0.90 0.52 8.30
N ASP A 103 2.11 0.43 7.75
CA ASP A 103 2.74 1.53 7.02
C ASP A 103 1.92 1.92 5.76
N ASN A 104 1.43 0.92 5.01
CA ASN A 104 0.63 1.16 3.80
C ASN A 104 -0.74 1.74 4.13
N PHE A 105 -1.38 1.26 5.21
CA PHE A 105 -2.70 1.71 5.62
C PHE A 105 -2.67 3.15 6.17
N GLU A 106 -1.65 3.50 6.94
CA GLU A 106 -1.44 4.88 7.39
C GLU A 106 -1.26 5.83 6.19
N PHE A 107 -0.43 5.44 5.22
CA PHE A 107 -0.16 6.27 4.07
C PHE A 107 -1.40 6.45 3.16
N VAL A 108 -2.15 5.38 2.88
CA VAL A 108 -3.36 5.48 2.04
C VAL A 108 -4.46 6.30 2.73
N GLN A 109 -4.58 6.24 4.06
CA GLN A 109 -5.53 7.09 4.78
C GLN A 109 -5.21 8.57 4.65
N TRP A 110 -3.94 8.94 4.83
CA TRP A 110 -3.52 10.31 4.55
C TRP A 110 -3.75 10.68 3.08
N PHE A 111 -3.44 9.77 2.15
CA PHE A 111 -3.59 10.01 0.72
C PHE A 111 -5.06 10.22 0.34
N LYS A 112 -6.01 9.52 0.97
CA LYS A 112 -7.45 9.75 0.77
C LYS A 112 -7.85 11.17 1.16
N LYS A 113 -7.43 11.63 2.34
CA LYS A 113 -7.69 13.02 2.79
C LYS A 113 -7.08 14.03 1.82
N PHE A 114 -5.88 13.74 1.32
CA PHE A 114 -5.21 14.57 0.31
C PHE A 114 -6.00 14.58 -1.01
N PHE A 115 -6.48 13.41 -1.44
CA PHE A 115 -7.30 13.28 -2.63
C PHE A 115 -8.58 14.11 -2.50
N ASP A 116 -9.33 13.94 -1.41
CA ASP A 116 -10.60 14.66 -1.20
C ASP A 116 -10.42 16.18 -1.14
N ALA A 117 -9.33 16.66 -0.54
CA ALA A 117 -9.04 18.08 -0.47
C ALA A 117 -8.68 18.71 -1.83
N ASN A 118 -8.26 17.90 -2.81
CA ASN A 118 -7.80 18.37 -4.11
C ASN A 118 -8.74 17.99 -5.26
N TYR A 119 -9.63 17.02 -5.06
CA TYR A 119 -10.54 16.54 -6.08
C TYR A 119 -11.68 17.54 -6.26
N GLN A 120 -11.69 18.25 -7.38
CA GLN A 120 -12.64 19.34 -7.68
C GLN A 120 -13.98 18.85 -8.27
N GLY A 121 -14.27 17.54 -8.15
CA GLY A 121 -15.51 16.97 -8.69
C GLY A 121 -15.59 16.99 -10.22
N GLN A 122 -14.45 17.08 -10.93
CA GLN A 122 -14.45 16.82 -12.37
C GLN A 122 -14.97 15.41 -12.57
N ASP A 123 -16.11 15.30 -13.26
CA ASP A 123 -16.87 14.08 -13.44
C ASP A 123 -15.92 12.89 -13.61
N MET A 124 -16.01 11.90 -12.71
CA MET A 124 -15.30 10.62 -12.83
C MET A 124 -15.50 9.99 -14.23
N ASP A 125 -16.51 10.46 -14.96
CA ASP A 125 -16.84 10.12 -16.35
C ASP A 125 -15.76 10.51 -17.37
N GLY A 126 -14.87 11.46 -17.06
CA GLY A 126 -13.82 11.93 -17.98
C GLY A 126 -12.49 11.15 -17.89
N TYR A 127 -12.19 10.51 -16.76
CA TYR A 127 -10.91 9.84 -16.55
C TYR A 127 -11.06 8.31 -16.63
N ASN A 128 -10.70 7.74 -17.79
CA ASN A 128 -10.67 6.29 -17.98
C ASN A 128 -9.35 5.69 -17.51
N ALA A 129 -9.29 5.30 -16.23
CA ALA A 129 -8.09 4.74 -15.60
C ALA A 129 -7.56 3.48 -16.31
N LEU A 130 -8.44 2.65 -16.87
CA LEU A 130 -8.06 1.44 -17.58
C LEU A 130 -7.40 1.76 -18.94
N GLU A 131 -7.91 2.77 -19.64
CA GLU A 131 -7.33 3.25 -20.91
C GLU A 131 -5.94 3.87 -20.70
N VAL A 132 -5.76 4.67 -19.63
CA VAL A 132 -4.45 5.26 -19.28
C VAL A 132 -3.41 4.17 -19.02
N ARG A 133 -3.82 3.03 -18.45
CA ARG A 133 -2.97 1.85 -18.27
C ARG A 133 -2.76 1.01 -19.53
N GLY A 134 -3.47 1.28 -20.63
CA GLY A 134 -3.47 0.42 -21.81
C GLY A 134 -4.10 -0.96 -21.56
N GLY A 135 -5.08 -1.04 -20.65
CA GLY A 135 -5.76 -2.28 -20.29
C GLY A 135 -5.05 -3.14 -19.24
N GLU A 136 -3.89 -2.71 -18.74
CA GLU A 136 -3.14 -3.44 -17.71
C GLU A 136 -3.89 -3.40 -16.35
N GLN A 137 -3.79 -4.48 -15.59
CA GLN A 137 -4.32 -4.52 -14.23
C GLN A 137 -3.36 -3.88 -13.23
N LEU A 138 -3.90 -3.41 -12.11
CA LEU A 138 -3.11 -2.88 -11.01
C LEU A 138 -2.81 -3.96 -9.96
N GLY A 139 -1.66 -3.85 -9.31
CA GLY A 139 -1.30 -4.65 -8.14
C GLY A 139 -0.14 -5.60 -8.41
N TRP A 140 -0.10 -6.68 -7.66
CA TRP A 140 0.99 -7.66 -7.81
C TRP A 140 0.91 -8.39 -9.15
N GLY A 141 2.08 -8.65 -9.73
CA GLY A 141 2.21 -9.54 -10.87
C GLY A 141 1.73 -10.93 -10.49
N THR A 142 0.71 -11.48 -11.15
CA THR A 142 0.31 -12.85 -10.87
C THR A 142 1.41 -13.83 -11.29
N GLY A 143 2.03 -14.46 -10.30
CA GLY A 143 2.51 -15.84 -10.38
C GLY A 143 1.51 -16.78 -9.70
N ALA A 144 0.23 -16.78 -10.10
CA ALA A 144 -0.78 -17.81 -9.82
C ALA A 144 -2.15 -17.40 -10.43
N ASN A 145 -2.74 -18.28 -11.24
CA ASN A 145 -4.14 -18.35 -11.69
C ASN A 145 -4.88 -17.04 -12.06
N ALA A 146 -4.67 -16.57 -13.29
CA ALA A 146 -5.78 -15.95 -14.03
C ALA A 146 -6.63 -17.07 -14.67
N PRO A 147 -7.97 -17.00 -14.70
CA PRO A 147 -8.76 -17.85 -15.58
C PRO A 147 -8.36 -17.49 -17.02
N ARG A 148 -7.62 -18.40 -17.66
CA ARG A 148 -7.31 -18.34 -19.08
C ARG A 148 -8.66 -18.40 -19.80
N SER A 149 -9.07 -17.31 -20.42
CA SER A 149 -10.12 -17.31 -21.44
C SER A 149 -9.79 -18.42 -22.46
N THR A 150 -10.62 -19.45 -22.46
CA THR A 150 -10.52 -20.64 -23.32
C THR A 150 -10.86 -20.27 -24.75
N HIS A 151 -9.84 -19.91 -25.53
CA HIS A 151 -9.86 -20.12 -26.96
C HIS A 151 -8.89 -21.26 -27.28
N PRO A 152 -9.35 -22.44 -27.73
CA PRO A 152 -8.47 -23.53 -28.08
C PRO A 152 -7.65 -23.16 -29.33
N PRO A 153 -6.31 -23.31 -29.32
CA PRO A 153 -5.53 -23.32 -30.54
C PRO A 153 -5.80 -24.63 -31.26
N ILE A 154 -6.30 -24.54 -32.49
CA ILE A 154 -6.37 -25.65 -33.43
C ILE A 154 -4.93 -26.07 -33.75
N THR A 155 -4.54 -27.28 -33.33
CA THR A 155 -3.32 -27.94 -33.77
C THR A 155 -3.49 -28.45 -35.21
N PRO A 156 -2.39 -28.52 -35.97
CA PRO A 156 -2.12 -29.79 -36.65
C PRO A 156 -0.84 -30.46 -36.12
N ALA A 157 -0.95 -31.77 -35.99
CA ALA A 157 0.07 -32.70 -35.52
C ALA A 157 1.17 -32.96 -36.55
N THR A 158 2.40 -33.17 -36.07
CA THR A 158 3.34 -34.12 -36.68
C THR A 158 4.37 -34.58 -35.64
N ALA A 159 4.53 -35.90 -35.49
CA ALA A 159 5.55 -36.59 -34.70
C ALA A 159 6.35 -37.51 -35.66
N PRO A 160 7.36 -38.29 -35.25
CA PRO A 160 8.40 -38.14 -34.21
C PRO A 160 9.83 -38.35 -34.79
N ARG A 161 10.91 -38.02 -34.04
CA ARG A 161 12.23 -38.65 -34.26
C ARG A 161 13.02 -38.81 -32.95
N ALA A 162 13.61 -40.00 -32.81
CA ALA A 162 14.29 -40.59 -31.67
C ALA A 162 15.81 -40.22 -31.60
N PRO A 163 16.57 -40.63 -30.55
CA PRO A 163 17.70 -39.90 -29.96
C PRO A 163 19.10 -40.38 -30.40
N PRO A 164 20.18 -39.74 -29.89
CA PRO A 164 21.36 -40.50 -29.48
C PRO A 164 21.88 -40.18 -28.06
N GLN A 165 22.80 -41.06 -27.66
CA GLN A 165 23.11 -41.53 -26.31
C GLN A 165 24.18 -40.72 -25.55
N ALA A 166 24.34 -41.12 -24.29
CA ALA A 166 25.17 -40.62 -23.20
C ALA A 166 26.70 -40.64 -23.42
N LEU A 167 27.40 -39.78 -22.66
CA LEU A 167 28.76 -40.06 -22.17
C LEU A 167 28.88 -39.61 -20.70
N ALA A 168 29.48 -40.46 -19.88
CA ALA A 168 29.51 -40.41 -18.43
C ALA A 168 30.87 -39.93 -17.85
N ARG A 169 30.84 -39.67 -16.53
CA ARG A 169 31.92 -39.62 -15.49
C ARG A 169 32.66 -38.29 -15.21
N PRO A 170 33.27 -38.13 -14.01
CA PRO A 170 33.02 -38.77 -12.70
C PRO A 170 32.86 -37.76 -11.52
N GLN A 171 32.42 -38.29 -10.38
CA GLN A 171 32.28 -37.66 -9.08
C GLN A 171 33.63 -37.38 -8.41
N GLY A 172 33.72 -36.24 -7.70
CA GLY A 172 34.75 -35.93 -6.73
C GLY A 172 34.12 -35.56 -5.39
N THR A 173 34.55 -36.22 -4.33
CA THR A 173 33.93 -36.22 -2.99
C THR A 173 34.85 -35.49 -1.98
N ILE A 174 34.21 -34.93 -0.94
CA ILE A 174 34.69 -34.61 0.44
C ILE A 174 35.64 -33.40 0.63
N ASN A 175 35.18 -32.34 1.32
CA ASN A 175 35.49 -32.19 2.76
C ASN A 175 34.69 -31.13 3.51
N LEU A 176 34.32 -31.53 4.72
CA LEU A 176 33.63 -30.83 5.79
C LEU A 176 34.72 -30.36 6.77
N ILE A 177 34.88 -29.05 6.96
CA ILE A 177 35.72 -28.47 8.02
C ILE A 177 34.90 -27.31 8.59
N LEU A 178 34.16 -27.57 9.66
CA LEU A 178 34.56 -27.37 11.06
C LEU A 178 34.68 -25.87 11.42
N LEU A 179 33.60 -25.39 12.02
CA LEU A 179 33.47 -24.16 12.80
C LEU A 179 34.55 -24.09 13.90
N PRO A 180 34.94 -22.88 14.32
CA PRO A 180 35.09 -22.66 15.76
C PRO A 180 34.19 -21.53 16.29
N PRO A 181 33.88 -21.58 17.60
CA PRO A 181 32.74 -20.90 18.19
C PRO A 181 33.20 -19.63 18.91
N ILE A 182 32.83 -18.44 18.44
CA ILE A 182 33.10 -17.21 19.18
C ILE A 182 31.92 -16.24 19.00
N LEU A 183 31.48 -15.71 20.14
CA LEU A 183 30.47 -14.68 20.36
C LEU A 183 28.99 -15.13 20.45
N GLN A 184 28.71 -16.09 21.34
CA GLN A 184 27.57 -15.95 22.25
C GLN A 184 27.94 -14.95 23.35
N LEU A 185 27.58 -13.68 23.20
CA LEU A 185 27.41 -12.75 24.33
C LEU A 185 26.84 -11.39 23.84
N LEU A 186 25.53 -11.35 23.58
CA LEU A 186 24.70 -10.20 23.94
C LEU A 186 23.19 -10.53 23.81
N PRO A 187 22.53 -10.99 24.89
CA PRO A 187 21.09 -10.83 24.96
C PRO A 187 20.70 -10.26 26.32
N LEU A 188 20.99 -8.99 26.59
CA LEU A 188 20.44 -8.29 27.78
C LEU A 188 20.13 -6.79 27.55
N LEU A 189 19.82 -6.38 26.32
CA LEU A 189 19.21 -5.06 26.07
C LEU A 189 17.92 -5.10 25.23
N PHE A 190 17.51 -6.28 24.75
CA PHE A 190 16.29 -6.44 23.94
C PHE A 190 15.00 -6.66 24.74
N ILE A 191 15.06 -6.85 26.06
CA ILE A 191 13.84 -7.06 26.90
C ILE A 191 13.27 -5.73 27.43
N SER A 192 13.99 -4.61 27.33
CA SER A 192 13.50 -3.32 27.81
C SER A 192 12.83 -2.44 26.75
N ILE A 193 12.90 -2.79 25.46
CA ILE A 193 12.28 -1.99 24.37
C ILE A 193 10.91 -2.56 23.97
N LEU A 194 10.71 -3.87 24.03
CA LEU A 194 9.41 -4.49 23.71
C LEU A 194 8.34 -4.25 24.77
N THR A 195 8.70 -3.87 26.00
CA THR A 195 7.74 -3.54 27.07
C THR A 195 7.34 -2.08 27.12
N VAL A 196 8.13 -1.15 26.56
CA VAL A 196 7.75 0.28 26.49
C VAL A 196 6.85 0.60 25.29
N ASP A 197 6.99 -0.09 24.16
CA ASP A 197 6.08 0.07 23.02
C ASP A 197 4.70 -0.57 23.28
N PHE A 198 4.63 -1.66 24.05
CA PHE A 198 3.34 -2.26 24.43
C PHE A 198 2.62 -1.45 25.51
N CYS A 199 3.36 -0.75 26.38
CA CYS A 199 2.78 0.12 27.40
C CYS A 199 2.23 1.42 26.80
N PHE A 200 2.86 1.98 25.76
CA PHE A 200 2.34 3.17 25.07
C PHE A 200 1.04 2.88 24.29
N MET A 201 0.91 1.70 23.68
CA MET A 201 -0.32 1.29 23.00
C MET A 201 -1.50 0.99 23.95
N LEU A 202 -1.25 0.65 25.21
CA LEU A 202 -2.32 0.44 26.20
C LEU A 202 -2.71 1.72 26.94
N LEU A 203 -1.81 2.70 27.07
CA LEU A 203 -2.11 3.96 27.78
C LEU A 203 -3.06 4.88 27.00
N ASP A 204 -3.02 4.84 25.66
CA ASP A 204 -3.98 5.57 24.82
C ASP A 204 -5.38 4.94 24.82
N VAL A 205 -5.51 3.62 25.05
CA VAL A 205 -6.81 2.94 25.10
C VAL A 205 -7.46 3.08 26.48
N LEU A 206 -6.69 3.16 27.57
CA LEU A 206 -7.24 3.31 28.92
C LEU A 206 -7.63 4.75 29.28
N CYS A 207 -7.02 5.76 28.66
CA CYS A 207 -7.36 7.17 28.90
C CYS A 207 -8.77 7.55 28.36
N CYS A 208 -9.35 6.74 27.47
CA CYS A 208 -10.68 7.00 26.91
C CYS A 208 -11.87 6.63 27.81
N SER A 209 -11.68 6.01 28.98
CA SER A 209 -12.79 5.59 29.86
C SER A 209 -13.07 6.51 31.06
N GLU A 210 -12.32 7.60 31.26
CA GLU A 210 -12.42 8.41 32.50
C GLU A 210 -12.66 9.91 32.29
N LEU A 211 -13.40 10.29 31.25
CA LEU A 211 -13.93 11.66 31.09
C LEU A 211 -15.44 11.64 30.77
N LEU A 212 -16.25 11.24 31.75
CA LEU A 212 -17.62 11.73 31.88
C LEU A 212 -17.62 12.89 32.89
N PRO A 213 -17.71 14.16 32.45
CA PRO A 213 -18.08 15.23 33.36
C PRO A 213 -19.58 15.18 33.62
N ASN A 214 -19.92 14.89 34.88
CA ASN A 214 -21.22 15.12 35.50
C ASN A 214 -21.78 16.50 35.11
N SER A 215 -22.90 16.52 34.40
CA SER A 215 -23.75 17.72 34.29
C SER A 215 -25.23 17.35 34.19
N VAL A 216 -25.72 16.60 35.18
CA VAL A 216 -27.16 16.52 35.45
C VAL A 216 -27.38 16.52 36.97
N LEU A 217 -27.48 17.71 37.57
CA LEU A 217 -28.46 18.04 38.62
C LEU A 217 -28.30 19.50 39.09
N SER A 218 -29.42 20.10 39.47
CA SER A 218 -29.59 21.44 40.08
C SER A 218 -29.61 22.59 39.06
N THR A 219 -30.71 23.27 38.76
CA THR A 219 -31.84 23.68 39.61
C THR A 219 -33.03 24.03 38.71
N SER A 220 -34.14 23.32 38.88
CA SER A 220 -35.48 23.86 38.62
C SER A 220 -35.92 24.54 39.90
N LEU A 221 -36.17 25.85 39.87
CA LEU A 221 -37.09 26.61 40.73
C LEU A 221 -36.77 28.11 40.60
N THR A 222 -37.51 28.83 39.74
CA THR A 222 -38.13 30.14 40.00
C THR A 222 -38.55 30.80 38.69
N HIS A 223 -39.78 30.56 38.24
CA HIS A 223 -40.57 31.61 37.59
C HIS A 223 -42.06 31.23 37.58
N GLN A 224 -42.77 31.57 38.66
CA GLN A 224 -44.22 31.69 38.64
C GLN A 224 -44.65 32.78 39.62
N TYR A 225 -44.63 34.02 39.13
CA TYR A 225 -45.39 35.17 39.65
C TYR A 225 -45.77 36.03 38.45
N PHE A 226 -46.85 35.66 37.76
CA PHE A 226 -48.03 36.48 37.41
C PHE A 226 -48.95 35.67 36.50
#